data_AF-A0A269PH67-F1
#
_entry.id   AF-A0A269PH67-F1
#
_cell.length_a   1.000
_cell.length_b   1.000
_cell.length_c   1.000
_cell.angle_alpha   90.00
_cell.angle_beta   90.00
_cell.angle_gamma   90.00
#
_symmetry.space_group_name_H-M   'P 1'
#
loop_
_entity.id
_entity.type
_entity.pdbx_description
1 polymer ?
#
loop_
_entity_poly.entity_id
_entity_poly.type
_entity_poly.pdbx_seq_one_letter_code
_entity_poly.pdbx_strand_id
1 'polypeptide(L)'
;MNTEQENQLFKSLGSIESTQEAILKSMHEMKADIQKSITTVNGRVDKVENRIEKVETKVTNMRIKVAAGGGAGGLAVLMLAELLKNGGI
;
A
#
# COMPACT_ATOMS: atom_id res chain seq x y z
N MET A 1 58.24 1.91 3.63
CA MET A 1 57.49 1.00 2.73
C MET A 1 58.41 0.57 1.62
N ASN A 2 58.36 -0.70 1.21
CA ASN A 2 59.06 -1.15 0.01
C ASN A 2 58.12 -1.11 -1.20
N THR A 3 58.69 -1.18 -2.40
CA THR A 3 57.95 -1.13 -3.67
C THR A 3 56.90 -2.24 -3.80
N GLU A 4 57.15 -3.39 -3.17
CA GLU A 4 56.20 -4.52 -3.16
C GLU A 4 54.93 -4.21 -2.35
N GLN A 5 55.08 -3.60 -1.17
CA GLN A 5 53.95 -3.14 -0.35
C GLN A 5 53.12 -2.08 -1.08
N GLU A 6 53.77 -1.18 -1.83
CA GLU A 6 53.10 -0.15 -2.62
C GLU A 6 52.29 -0.76 -3.77
N ASN A 7 52.85 -1.73 -4.50
CA ASN A 7 52.15 -2.43 -5.58
C ASN A 7 50.94 -3.24 -5.07
N GLN A 8 51.06 -3.85 -3.89
CA GLN A 8 49.94 -4.56 -3.25
C GLN A 8 48.82 -3.61 -2.83
N LEU A 9 49.16 -2.43 -2.30
CA LEU A 9 48.17 -1.40 -1.99
C LEU A 9 47.43 -0.92 -3.22
N PHE A 10 48.12 -0.67 -4.34
CA PHE A 10 47.48 -0.28 -5.60
C PHE A 10 46.47 -1.33 -6.08
N LYS A 11 46.82 -2.62 -6.01
CA LYS A 11 45.89 -3.71 -6.36
C LYS A 11 44.67 -3.77 -5.44
N SER A 12 44.89 -3.56 -4.13
CA SER A 12 43.81 -3.53 -3.14
C SER A 12 42.86 -2.36 -3.39
N LEU A 13 43.41 -1.16 -3.64
CA LEU A 13 42.64 0.04 -3.98
C LEU A 13 41.76 -0.17 -5.21
N GLY A 14 42.32 -0.67 -6.31
CA GLY A 14 41.53 -0.96 -7.52
C GLY A 14 40.43 -2.02 -7.28
N SER A 15 40.70 -3.02 -6.44
CA SER A 15 39.71 -4.04 -6.08
C SER A 15 38.58 -3.46 -5.21
N ILE A 16 38.91 -2.54 -4.30
CA ILE A 16 37.96 -1.82 -3.46
C ILE A 16 37.07 -0.92 -4.32
N GLU A 17 37.65 -0.14 -5.24
CA GLU A 17 36.89 0.73 -6.16
C GLU A 17 35.88 -0.08 -6.98
N SER A 18 36.32 -1.18 -7.60
CA SER A 18 35.42 -2.07 -8.34
C SER A 18 34.30 -2.65 -7.45
N THR A 19 34.61 -3.02 -6.21
CA THR A 19 33.61 -3.51 -5.26
C THR A 19 32.61 -2.42 -4.87
N GLN A 20 33.08 -1.19 -4.65
CA GLN A 20 32.23 -0.05 -4.33
C GLN A 20 31.28 0.29 -5.48
N GLU A 21 31.75 0.27 -6.72
CA GLU A 21 30.89 0.47 -7.90
C GLU A 21 29.80 -0.61 -8.00
N ALA A 22 30.17 -1.87 -7.77
CA ALA A 22 29.21 -2.98 -7.76
C ALA A 22 28.16 -2.83 -6.66
N ILE A 23 28.58 -2.42 -5.44
CA ILE A 23 27.67 -2.16 -4.33
C ILE A 23 26.72 -1.01 -4.67
N LEU A 24 27.22 0.10 -5.20
CA LEU A 24 26.39 1.26 -5.59
C LEU A 24 25.36 0.88 -6.66
N LYS A 25 25.76 0.09 -7.65
CA LYS A 25 24.84 -0.43 -8.67
C LYS A 25 23.75 -1.30 -8.06
N SER A 26 24.13 -2.25 -7.19
CA SER A 26 23.18 -3.11 -6.48
C SER A 26 22.21 -2.30 -5.59
N MET A 27 22.70 -1.26 -4.91
CA MET A 27 21.86 -0.36 -4.10
C MET A 27 20.85 0.41 -4.95
N HIS A 28 21.23 0.87 -6.15
CA HIS A 28 20.29 1.51 -7.07
C HIS A 28 19.22 0.54 -7.58
N GLU A 29 19.60 -0.69 -7.92
CA GLU A 29 18.67 -1.72 -8.36
C GLU A 29 17.68 -2.08 -7.23
N MET A 30 18.18 -2.32 -6.01
CA MET A 30 17.35 -2.56 -4.84
C MET A 30 16.36 -1.40 -4.57
N LYS A 31 16.82 -0.15 -4.70
CA LYS A 31 15.96 1.02 -4.54
C LYS A 31 14.82 1.02 -5.57
N ALA A 32 15.11 0.72 -6.84
CA ALA A 32 14.11 0.68 -7.89
C ALA A 32 13.08 -0.45 -7.64
N ASP A 33 13.54 -1.63 -7.22
CA ASP A 33 12.67 -2.77 -6.91
C ASP A 33 11.77 -2.49 -5.70
N ILE A 34 12.29 -1.83 -4.67
CA ILE A 34 11.51 -1.39 -3.51
C ILE A 34 10.43 -0.38 -3.95
N GLN A 35 10.78 0.61 -4.78
CA GLN A 35 9.81 1.60 -5.28
C GLN A 35 8.68 0.95 -6.09
N LYS A 36 9.01 -0.02 -6.95
CA LYS A 36 8.02 -0.79 -7.71
C LYS A 36 7.11 -1.62 -6.80
N SER A 37 7.69 -2.23 -5.78
CA SER A 37 6.95 -3.02 -4.79
C SER A 37 5.98 -2.14 -4.00
N ILE A 38 6.43 -0.97 -3.52
CA ILE A 38 5.58 0.02 -2.83
C ILE A 38 4.42 0.45 -3.73
N THR A 39 4.69 0.79 -4.99
CA THR A 39 3.65 1.20 -5.94
C THR A 39 2.61 0.09 -6.14
N THR A 40 3.06 -1.16 -6.25
CA THR A 40 2.17 -2.32 -6.39
C THR A 40 1.31 -2.55 -5.15
N VAL A 41 1.90 -2.40 -3.96
CA VAL A 41 1.19 -2.54 -2.69
C VAL A 41 0.14 -1.45 -2.54
N ASN A 42 0.49 -0.18 -2.82
CA ASN A 42 -0.46 0.93 -2.77
C ASN A 42 -1.68 0.68 -3.67
N GLY A 43 -1.45 0.28 -4.93
CA GLY A 43 -2.57 -0.03 -5.84
C GLY A 43 -3.43 -1.23 -5.37
N ARG A 44 -2.85 -2.18 -4.63
CA ARG A 44 -3.63 -3.26 -4.01
C ARG A 44 -4.44 -2.76 -2.82
N VAL A 45 -3.88 -1.87 -2.00
CA VAL A 45 -4.58 -1.22 -0.88
C VAL A 45 -5.77 -0.42 -1.39
N ASP A 46 -5.57 0.46 -2.37
CA ASP A 46 -6.66 1.26 -2.96
C ASP A 46 -7.80 0.37 -3.47
N LYS A 47 -7.48 -0.76 -4.11
CA LYS A 47 -8.48 -1.73 -4.59
C LYS A 47 -9.23 -2.41 -3.44
N VAL A 48 -8.56 -2.68 -2.33
CA VAL A 48 -9.18 -3.27 -1.13
C VAL A 48 -10.10 -2.25 -0.46
N GLU A 49 -9.67 -1.00 -0.28
CA GLU A 49 -10.48 0.08 0.28
C GLU A 49 -11.77 0.28 -0.52
N ASN A 50 -11.67 0.36 -1.85
CA ASN A 50 -12.83 0.41 -2.76
C ASN A 50 -13.78 -0.79 -2.61
N ARG A 51 -13.25 -1.99 -2.32
CA ARG A 51 -14.08 -3.18 -2.08
C ARG A 51 -14.75 -3.13 -0.72
N ILE A 52 -14.08 -2.62 0.30
CA ILE A 52 -14.63 -2.42 1.64
C ILE A 52 -15.81 -1.44 1.57
N GLU A 53 -15.64 -0.28 0.96
CA GLU A 53 -16.71 0.73 0.81
C GLU A 53 -17.96 0.15 0.12
N LYS A 54 -17.75 -0.66 -0.95
CA LYS A 54 -18.84 -1.35 -1.64
C LYS A 54 -19.52 -2.39 -0.77
N VAL A 55 -18.78 -3.12 0.05
CA VAL A 55 -19.33 -4.11 0.99
C VAL A 55 -20.11 -3.39 2.09
N GLU A 56 -19.57 -2.34 2.68
CA GLU A 56 -20.26 -1.51 3.69
C GLU A 56 -21.58 -0.96 3.14
N THR A 57 -21.57 -0.40 1.93
CA THR A 57 -22.77 0.07 1.24
C THR A 57 -23.80 -1.06 1.06
N LYS A 58 -23.36 -2.25 0.60
CA LYS A 58 -24.26 -3.40 0.43
C LYS A 58 -24.83 -3.89 1.76
N VAL A 59 -24.03 -3.95 2.82
CA VAL A 59 -24.46 -4.36 4.16
C VAL A 59 -25.47 -3.36 4.72
N THR A 60 -25.22 -2.06 4.58
CA THR A 60 -26.16 -1.00 4.98
C THR A 60 -27.49 -1.14 4.23
N ASN A 61 -27.45 -1.30 2.90
CA ASN A 61 -28.65 -1.52 2.09
C ASN A 61 -29.41 -2.79 2.49
N MET A 62 -28.68 -3.87 2.82
CA MET A 62 -29.29 -5.12 3.26
C MET A 62 -29.98 -4.97 4.62
N ARG A 63 -29.34 -4.29 5.57
CA ARG A 63 -29.93 -3.98 6.88
C ARG A 63 -31.21 -3.16 6.73
N ILE A 64 -31.21 -2.15 5.87
CA ILE A 64 -32.41 -1.34 5.57
C ILE A 64 -33.53 -2.21 5.00
N LYS A 65 -33.23 -3.06 4.00
CA LYS A 65 -34.24 -3.96 3.42
C LYS A 65 -34.82 -4.95 4.42
N VAL A 66 -33.98 -5.54 5.26
CA VAL A 66 -34.41 -6.46 6.32
C VAL A 66 -35.31 -5.74 7.32
N ALA A 67 -34.92 -4.54 7.75
CA ALA A 67 -35.74 -3.73 8.65
C ALA A 67 -37.09 -3.39 8.01
N ALA A 68 -37.09 -2.86 6.78
CA ALA A 68 -38.29 -2.50 6.02
C ALA A 68 -39.29 -3.66 5.86
N GLY A 69 -38.80 -4.89 5.71
CA GLY A 69 -39.65 -6.08 5.64
C GLY A 69 -40.28 -6.51 6.96
N GLY A 70 -39.83 -5.98 8.11
CA GLY A 70 -40.24 -6.38 9.46
C GLY A 70 -41.45 -5.64 10.06
N GLY A 71 -42.16 -4.80 9.31
CA GLY A 71 -43.34 -4.06 9.80
C GLY A 71 -43.01 -2.68 10.39
N ALA A 72 -43.69 -2.27 11.47
CA ALA A 72 -43.63 -0.89 12.00
C ALA A 72 -42.20 -0.40 12.37
N GLY A 73 -41.32 -1.30 12.83
CA GLY A 73 -39.91 -0.98 13.08
C GLY A 73 -39.11 -0.69 11.80
N GLY A 74 -39.54 -1.22 10.66
CA GLY A 74 -38.91 -1.01 9.35
C GLY A 74 -39.09 0.38 8.78
N LEU A 75 -40.26 0.98 8.98
CA LEU A 75 -40.55 2.35 8.55
C LEU A 75 -39.67 3.37 9.30
N ALA A 76 -39.45 3.16 10.59
CA ALA A 76 -38.55 4.02 11.39
C ALA A 76 -37.09 3.94 10.89
N VAL A 77 -36.61 2.74 10.56
CA VAL A 77 -35.26 2.54 10.00
C VAL A 77 -35.12 3.15 8.60
N LEU A 78 -36.14 3.06 7.76
CA LEU A 78 -36.15 3.72 6.45
C LEU A 78 -36.06 5.24 6.57
N MET A 79 -36.83 5.84 7.47
CA MET A 79 -36.76 7.29 7.73
C MET A 79 -35.38 7.72 8.24
N LEU A 80 -34.79 6.97 9.17
CA LEU A 80 -33.44 7.25 9.66
C LEU A 80 -32.37 7.08 8.57
N ALA A 81 -32.51 6.08 7.70
CA ALA A 81 -31.59 5.88 6.58
C ALA A 81 -31.67 6.99 5.52
N GLU A 82 -32.88 7.46 5.21
CA GLU A 82 -33.11 8.59 4.30
C GLU A 82 -32.52 9.90 4.87
N LEU A 83 -32.67 10.12 6.18
CA LEU A 83 -32.10 11.26 6.90
C LEU A 83 -30.56 11.24 6.88
N LEU A 84 -29.93 10.10 7.23
CA LEU A 84 -28.47 9.96 7.18
C LEU A 84 -27.90 10.11 5.76
N LYS A 85 -28.62 9.63 4.73
CA LYS A 85 -28.21 9.75 3.33
C LYS A 85 -28.26 11.19 2.82
N ASN A 86 -29.18 12.01 3.33
CA ASN A 86 -29.34 13.41 2.94
C ASN A 86 -28.56 14.38 3.87
N GLY A 87 -27.68 13.87 4.73
CA GLY A 87 -26.89 14.68 5.67
C GLY A 87 -27.68 15.25 6.85
N GLY A 88 -28.88 14.70 7.13
CA GLY A 88 -29.70 15.03 8.28
C GLY A 88 -29.41 14.11 9.46
N ILE A 89 -28.30 14.37 10.15
CA ILE A 89 -28.04 14.72 11.57
C ILE A 89 -26.53 14.98 11.59
#